data_AF-A0A959D014-F1
#
_entry.id   AF-A0A959D014-F1
#
_cell.length_a   1.000
_cell.length_b   1.000
_cell.length_c   1.000
_cell.angle_alpha   90.00
_cell.angle_beta   90.00
_cell.angle_gamma   90.00
#
_symmetry.space_group_name_H-M   'P 1'
#
loop_
_entity.id
_entity.type
_entity.pdbx_description
1 polymer ?
#
loop_
_entity_poly.entity_id
_entity_poly.type
_entity_poly.pdbx_seq_one_letter_code
_entity_poly.pdbx_strand_id
1 'polypeptide(L)'
;MALSDFKLAFFREDGTAITTFYGGRDGHIAGLALNEREEIVIAGRKDGYYGLHLLSGIPERNTFHLQTLRVGAGASGHIFDMIPSGEGSYYLCGIVTYYDDVPVHSVFRLLPGGELDGQFEARMENAGSIRSICLDEEGRLLVGGSFTLAREEDRCNIARISPDDGSPLPGFAELGLPFKNHVTQLGIDPQGAILASCWNLHRQHPEHLPIWRILPNGAIDESLRARLQNYEFNGQALGFCQLENGRIFVYG
;
A
#
# COMPACT_ATOMS: atom_id res chain seq x y z
N MET A 1 -3.35 21.99 -26.92
CA MET A 1 -2.55 22.35 -25.74
C MET A 1 -2.97 21.38 -24.64
N ALA A 2 -2.08 20.42 -24.32
CA ALA A 2 -2.17 19.27 -23.40
C ALA A 2 -3.56 18.62 -23.15
N LEU A 3 -3.76 17.42 -23.71
CA LEU A 3 -4.85 16.51 -23.35
C LEU A 3 -4.77 16.19 -21.84
N SER A 4 -5.92 16.18 -21.19
CA SER A 4 -6.12 15.89 -19.77
C SER A 4 -5.48 14.57 -19.34
N ASP A 5 -4.51 14.62 -18.42
CA ASP A 5 -4.01 13.45 -17.70
C ASP A 5 -5.14 12.89 -16.80
N PHE A 6 -5.85 11.86 -17.26
CA PHE A 6 -6.93 11.20 -16.50
C PHE A 6 -6.40 10.59 -15.20
N LYS A 7 -7.19 10.59 -14.11
CA LYS A 7 -6.69 10.19 -12.77
C LYS A 7 -7.28 8.89 -12.26
N LEU A 8 -8.48 8.51 -12.71
CA LEU A 8 -9.04 7.17 -12.55
C LEU A 8 -9.75 6.77 -13.84
N ALA A 9 -9.71 5.48 -14.16
CA ALA A 9 -10.50 4.87 -15.22
C ALA A 9 -11.29 3.70 -14.63
N PHE A 10 -12.55 3.61 -15.00
CA PHE A 10 -13.46 2.54 -14.59
C PHE A 10 -13.59 1.57 -15.75
N PHE A 11 -13.50 0.28 -15.49
CA PHE A 11 -13.58 -0.77 -16.50
C PHE A 11 -14.68 -1.77 -16.14
N ARG A 12 -15.28 -2.40 -17.16
CA ARG A 12 -16.11 -3.58 -16.98
C ARG A 12 -15.23 -4.82 -16.78
N GLU A 13 -15.85 -5.92 -16.37
CA GLU A 13 -15.19 -7.22 -16.26
C GLU A 13 -14.53 -7.69 -17.57
N ASP A 14 -15.09 -7.32 -18.73
CA ASP A 14 -14.53 -7.64 -20.04
C ASP A 14 -13.32 -6.76 -20.44
N GLY A 15 -12.89 -5.86 -19.55
CA GLY A 15 -11.77 -4.94 -19.77
C GLY A 15 -12.14 -3.71 -20.60
N THR A 16 -13.40 -3.53 -20.99
CA THR A 16 -13.83 -2.31 -21.69
C THR A 16 -13.94 -1.14 -20.72
N ALA A 17 -13.36 0.01 -21.09
CA ALA A 17 -13.48 1.23 -20.28
C ALA A 17 -14.95 1.71 -20.27
N ILE A 18 -15.44 2.04 -19.07
CA ILE A 18 -16.77 2.63 -18.83
C ILE A 18 -16.64 4.15 -18.94
N THR A 19 -15.81 4.75 -18.08
CA THR A 19 -15.57 6.20 -18.02
C THR A 19 -14.24 6.50 -17.33
N THR A 20 -13.86 7.78 -17.30
CA THR A 20 -12.73 8.29 -16.54
C THR A 20 -13.16 9.38 -15.58
N PHE A 21 -12.45 9.52 -14.45
CA PHE A 21 -12.62 10.61 -13.52
C PHE A 21 -11.35 11.47 -13.47
N TYR A 22 -11.54 12.79 -13.48
CA TYR A 22 -10.48 13.77 -13.34
C TYR A 22 -10.68 14.56 -12.05
N GLY A 23 -9.78 14.38 -11.09
CA GLY A 23 -9.84 15.02 -9.77
C GLY A 23 -9.54 16.52 -9.73
N GLY A 24 -9.61 17.24 -10.86
CA GLY A 24 -9.36 18.69 -10.93
C GLY A 24 -7.89 19.07 -11.18
N ARG A 25 -7.58 20.37 -11.17
CA ARG A 25 -6.23 20.91 -11.47
C ARG A 25 -5.22 20.46 -10.40
N ASP A 26 -4.01 20.09 -10.83
CA ASP A 26 -2.91 19.60 -9.96
C ASP A 26 -3.22 18.37 -9.10
N GLY A 27 -4.37 17.73 -9.33
CA GLY A 27 -4.76 16.59 -8.53
C GLY A 27 -3.83 15.39 -8.74
N HIS A 28 -3.40 14.77 -7.65
CA HIS A 28 -2.57 13.57 -7.68
C HIS A 28 -3.27 12.55 -6.80
N ILE A 29 -3.77 11.46 -7.39
CA ILE A 29 -4.33 10.37 -6.60
C ILE A 29 -3.16 9.55 -6.08
N ALA A 30 -3.03 9.53 -4.77
CA ALA A 30 -1.91 8.97 -4.03
C ALA A 30 -2.26 7.58 -3.46
N GLY A 31 -3.53 7.37 -3.12
CA GLY A 31 -4.08 6.08 -2.73
C GLY A 31 -5.57 6.01 -3.01
N LEU A 32 -6.08 4.81 -3.20
CA LEU A 32 -7.52 4.56 -3.35
C LEU A 32 -7.92 3.32 -2.56
N ALA A 33 -9.07 3.39 -1.91
CA ALA A 33 -9.68 2.26 -1.21
C ALA A 33 -11.18 2.23 -1.49
N LEU A 34 -11.82 1.10 -1.24
CA LEU A 34 -13.27 1.02 -1.13
C LEU A 34 -13.67 1.12 0.34
N ASN A 35 -14.73 1.85 0.65
CA ASN A 35 -15.35 1.81 1.97
C ASN A 35 -16.36 0.65 2.08
N GLU A 36 -16.99 0.49 3.24
CA GLU A 36 -17.99 -0.54 3.52
C GLU A 36 -19.26 -0.45 2.64
N ARG A 37 -19.44 0.68 1.93
CA ARG A 37 -20.54 0.93 0.99
C ARG A 37 -20.11 0.80 -0.46
N GLU A 38 -18.91 0.26 -0.71
CA GLU A 38 -18.29 0.14 -2.04
C GLU A 38 -18.06 1.49 -2.75
N GLU A 39 -18.00 2.58 -1.99
CA GLU A 39 -17.65 3.90 -2.50
C GLU A 39 -16.12 4.05 -2.53
N ILE A 40 -15.60 4.76 -3.54
CA ILE A 40 -14.16 4.96 -3.69
C ILE A 40 -13.73 6.09 -2.76
N VAL A 41 -12.78 5.81 -1.87
CA VAL A 41 -12.10 6.83 -1.07
C VAL A 41 -10.75 7.09 -1.71
N ILE A 42 -10.43 8.35 -1.93
CA ILE A 42 -9.24 8.84 -2.59
C ILE A 42 -8.41 9.61 -1.57
N ALA A 43 -7.19 9.14 -1.32
CA ALA A 43 -6.16 9.98 -0.75
C ALA A 43 -5.43 10.67 -1.91
N GLY A 44 -5.27 11.99 -1.86
CA GLY A 44 -4.60 12.67 -2.95
C GLY A 44 -4.42 14.16 -2.75
N ARG A 45 -3.70 14.76 -3.70
CA ARG A 45 -3.62 16.21 -3.82
C ARG A 45 -4.83 16.71 -4.59
N LYS A 46 -5.38 17.86 -4.21
CA LYS A 46 -6.34 18.64 -4.99
C LYS A 46 -6.16 20.13 -4.68
N ASP A 47 -6.08 20.96 -5.73
CA ASP A 47 -6.01 22.43 -5.61
C ASP A 47 -4.90 22.93 -4.67
N GLY A 48 -3.77 22.22 -4.64
CA GLY A 48 -2.59 22.58 -3.86
C GLY A 48 -2.45 21.88 -2.51
N TYR A 49 -3.51 21.28 -1.97
CA TYR A 49 -3.54 20.62 -0.66
C TYR A 49 -3.62 19.10 -0.79
N TYR A 50 -3.03 18.35 0.14
CA TYR A 50 -3.27 16.91 0.25
C TYR A 50 -4.51 16.68 1.12
N GLY A 51 -5.32 15.67 0.83
CA GLY A 51 -6.55 15.44 1.56
C GLY A 51 -7.16 14.07 1.28
N LEU A 52 -8.10 13.69 2.15
CA LEU A 52 -8.97 12.54 1.94
C LEU A 52 -10.25 13.03 1.28
N HIS A 53 -10.59 12.43 0.15
CA HIS A 53 -11.79 12.73 -0.62
C HIS A 53 -12.61 11.46 -0.80
N LEU A 54 -13.91 11.52 -0.52
CA LEU A 54 -14.84 10.46 -0.88
C LEU A 54 -15.34 10.72 -2.30
N LEU A 55 -15.06 9.80 -3.21
CA LEU A 55 -15.62 9.76 -4.55
C LEU A 55 -16.80 8.78 -4.56
N SER A 56 -18.00 9.36 -4.47
CA SER A 56 -19.25 8.64 -4.71
C SER A 56 -19.69 8.87 -6.16
N GLY A 57 -20.39 7.92 -6.77
CA GLY A 57 -20.88 8.11 -8.13
C GLY A 57 -21.40 6.85 -8.78
N ILE A 58 -22.01 7.02 -9.95
CA ILE A 58 -22.46 5.94 -10.83
C ILE A 58 -21.61 6.01 -12.10
N PRO A 59 -20.56 5.16 -12.23
CA PRO A 59 -19.64 5.20 -13.36
C PRO A 59 -20.35 5.10 -14.72
N GLU A 60 -21.40 4.28 -14.83
CA GLU A 60 -22.18 4.07 -16.06
C GLU A 60 -22.92 5.34 -16.51
N ARG A 61 -23.21 6.25 -15.58
CA ARG A 61 -23.87 7.53 -15.85
C ARG A 61 -22.88 8.70 -15.91
N ASN A 62 -21.59 8.42 -15.80
CA ASN A 62 -20.53 9.42 -15.70
C ASN A 62 -20.85 10.54 -14.68
N THR A 63 -21.50 10.16 -13.58
CA THR A 63 -21.97 11.10 -12.56
C THR A 63 -21.19 10.82 -11.28
N PHE A 64 -20.32 11.74 -10.92
CA PHE A 64 -19.44 11.62 -9.76
C PHE A 64 -19.62 12.82 -8.82
N HIS A 65 -19.70 12.54 -7.52
CA HIS A 65 -19.67 13.52 -6.46
C HIS A 65 -18.43 13.28 -5.60
N LEU A 66 -17.52 14.26 -5.66
CA LEU A 66 -16.33 14.27 -4.82
C LEU A 66 -16.60 15.11 -3.58
N GLN A 67 -16.68 14.47 -2.43
CA GLN A 67 -16.77 15.11 -1.13
C GLN A 67 -15.38 15.18 -0.50
N THR A 68 -14.92 16.38 -0.17
CA THR A 68 -13.72 16.53 0.68
C THR A 68 -14.11 16.21 2.11
N LEU A 69 -13.52 15.18 2.71
CA LEU A 69 -13.85 14.77 4.08
C LEU A 69 -13.26 15.73 5.11
N ARG A 70 -12.08 16.30 4.83
CA ARG A 70 -11.45 17.31 5.67
C ARG A 70 -10.75 18.39 4.88
N VAL A 71 -10.88 19.63 5.35
CA VAL A 71 -10.16 20.79 4.81
C VAL A 71 -8.98 21.10 5.73
N GLY A 72 -7.77 21.05 5.19
CA GLY A 72 -6.52 21.25 5.93
C GLY A 72 -5.30 21.21 5.00
N ALA A 73 -4.09 21.26 5.56
CA ALA A 73 -2.84 21.13 4.79
C ALA A 73 -2.65 19.69 4.25
N GLY A 74 -3.24 18.71 4.95
CA GLY A 74 -3.12 17.28 4.74
C GLY A 74 -1.70 16.76 4.88
N ALA A 75 -1.41 15.66 4.19
CA ALA A 75 -0.11 15.02 4.21
C ALA A 75 0.97 15.89 3.54
N SER A 76 2.13 16.03 4.17
CA SER A 76 3.27 16.79 3.62
C SER A 76 3.96 16.13 2.42
N GLY A 77 3.63 14.88 2.12
CA GLY A 77 4.28 14.09 1.08
C GLY A 77 3.35 13.07 0.42
N HIS A 78 3.95 12.10 -0.28
CA HIS A 78 3.17 11.13 -1.03
C HIS A 78 2.63 10.04 -0.11
N ILE A 79 1.30 9.86 -0.15
CA ILE A 79 0.66 8.60 0.24
C ILE A 79 0.91 7.60 -0.88
N PHE A 80 1.25 6.37 -0.53
CA PHE A 80 1.46 5.29 -1.49
C PHE A 80 0.37 4.23 -1.41
N ASP A 81 -0.21 4.02 -0.23
CA ASP A 81 -1.26 3.02 -0.03
C ASP A 81 -2.19 3.45 1.10
N MET A 82 -3.43 2.94 1.04
CA MET A 82 -4.49 3.24 1.98
C MET A 82 -5.47 2.07 2.04
N ILE A 83 -5.81 1.64 3.24
CA ILE A 83 -6.81 0.59 3.46
C ILE A 83 -7.80 1.00 4.56
N PRO A 84 -9.04 0.49 4.54
CA PRO A 84 -9.99 0.70 5.63
C PRO A 84 -9.45 0.13 6.95
N SER A 85 -9.68 0.86 8.04
CA SER A 85 -9.48 0.36 9.41
C SER A 85 -10.79 0.02 10.12
N GLY A 86 -11.94 0.18 9.44
CA GLY A 86 -13.28 -0.03 9.96
C GLY A 86 -14.00 1.27 10.34
N GLU A 87 -15.34 1.27 10.27
CA GLU A 87 -16.20 2.37 10.71
C GLU A 87 -15.89 3.72 10.00
N GLY A 88 -15.44 3.66 8.74
CA GLY A 88 -15.05 4.83 7.95
C GLY A 88 -13.68 5.42 8.30
N SER A 89 -12.90 4.77 9.16
CA SER A 89 -11.50 5.12 9.42
C SER A 89 -10.56 4.43 8.43
N TYR A 90 -9.35 4.95 8.26
CA TYR A 90 -8.37 4.46 7.27
C TYR A 90 -6.96 4.41 7.84
N TYR A 91 -6.23 3.34 7.54
CA TYR A 91 -4.77 3.31 7.63
C TYR A 91 -4.17 3.86 6.34
N LEU A 92 -3.09 4.64 6.45
CA LEU A 92 -2.37 5.20 5.32
C LEU A 92 -0.89 4.97 5.49
N CYS A 93 -0.17 4.80 4.38
CA CYS A 93 1.29 4.80 4.39
C CYS A 93 1.90 5.63 3.28
N GLY A 94 3.14 6.08 3.47
CA GLY A 94 3.79 6.93 2.48
C GLY A 94 5.22 7.34 2.80
N ILE A 95 5.62 8.46 2.20
CA ILE A 95 6.75 9.29 2.62
C ILE A 95 6.20 10.60 3.17
N VAL A 96 5.73 10.54 4.42
CA VAL A 96 4.99 11.63 5.07
C VAL A 96 5.65 11.98 6.39
N THR A 97 5.74 13.28 6.66
CA THR A 97 6.34 13.81 7.89
C THR A 97 5.34 14.63 8.72
N TYR A 98 4.32 15.19 8.08
CA TYR A 98 3.25 15.94 8.72
C TYR A 98 1.90 15.58 8.11
N TYR A 99 0.85 15.66 8.92
CA TYR A 99 -0.54 15.68 8.50
C TYR A 99 -1.26 16.84 9.20
N ASP A 100 -1.77 17.81 8.44
CA ASP A 100 -2.38 19.03 8.99
C ASP A 100 -1.50 19.74 10.03
N ASP A 101 -0.23 19.94 9.67
CA ASP A 101 0.81 20.55 10.51
C ASP A 101 1.17 19.79 11.80
N VAL A 102 0.59 18.60 12.00
CA VAL A 102 0.95 17.69 13.10
C VAL A 102 2.00 16.67 12.61
N PRO A 103 3.13 16.49 13.31
CA PRO A 103 4.10 15.45 12.96
C PRO A 103 3.47 14.05 12.97
N VAL A 104 3.78 13.24 11.96
CA VAL A 104 3.29 11.85 11.87
C VAL A 104 4.42 10.89 11.47
N HIS A 105 4.19 9.60 11.72
CA HIS A 105 5.01 8.53 11.16
C HIS A 105 4.58 8.21 9.72
N SER A 106 5.45 7.52 8.97
CA SER A 106 5.16 7.10 7.59
C SER A 106 3.99 6.11 7.47
N VAL A 107 3.49 5.58 8.59
CA VAL A 107 2.21 4.88 8.70
C VAL A 107 1.38 5.60 9.77
N PHE A 108 0.15 5.97 9.44
CA PHE A 108 -0.75 6.68 10.36
C PHE A 108 -2.21 6.30 10.07
N ARG A 109 -3.10 6.61 11.01
CA ARG A 109 -4.53 6.34 10.89
C ARG A 109 -5.32 7.63 10.89
N LEU A 110 -6.35 7.70 10.04
CA LEU A 110 -7.34 8.77 10.04
C LEU A 110 -8.68 8.24 10.54
N LEU A 111 -9.34 9.04 11.37
CA LEU A 111 -10.71 8.84 11.85
C LEU A 111 -11.72 9.18 10.74
N PRO A 112 -13.03 8.89 10.91
CA PRO A 112 -14.01 9.02 9.83
C PRO A 112 -14.22 10.45 9.31
N GLY A 113 -13.94 11.47 10.12
CA GLY A 113 -13.94 12.87 9.69
C GLY A 113 -12.63 13.33 9.04
N GLY A 114 -11.67 12.42 8.85
CA GLY A 114 -10.32 12.73 8.36
C GLY A 114 -9.39 13.30 9.42
N GLU A 115 -9.76 13.30 10.70
CA GLU A 115 -8.85 13.67 11.78
C GLU A 115 -7.75 12.64 11.97
N LEU A 116 -6.54 13.09 12.30
CA LEU A 116 -5.47 12.17 12.70
C LEU A 116 -5.86 11.44 13.98
N ASP A 117 -5.72 10.13 13.99
CA ASP A 117 -5.87 9.34 15.19
C ASP A 117 -4.60 9.41 16.05
N GLY A 118 -4.63 10.21 17.09
CA GLY A 118 -3.51 10.36 18.03
C GLY A 118 -3.27 9.15 18.94
N GLN A 119 -4.07 8.08 18.86
CA GLN A 119 -3.83 6.83 19.60
C GLN A 119 -3.06 5.79 18.78
N PHE A 120 -2.91 5.99 17.48
CA PHE A 120 -2.19 5.09 16.59
C PHE A 120 -0.78 5.64 16.29
N GLU A 121 0.25 5.04 16.88
CA GLU A 121 1.63 5.48 16.76
C GLU A 121 2.54 4.36 16.21
N ALA A 122 2.53 4.20 14.88
CA ALA A 122 3.39 3.23 14.20
C ALA A 122 4.86 3.69 14.13
N ARG A 123 5.56 3.54 15.25
CA ARG A 123 6.98 3.93 15.39
C ARG A 123 7.88 2.95 14.65
N MET A 124 8.39 3.39 13.50
CA MET A 124 9.41 2.68 12.72
C MET A 124 10.72 3.47 12.76
N GLU A 125 11.83 2.80 13.05
CA GLU A 125 13.15 3.43 13.00
C GLU A 125 13.61 3.60 11.54
N ASN A 126 14.30 4.71 11.25
CA ASN A 126 14.87 5.00 9.92
C ASN A 126 13.90 4.72 8.75
N ALA A 127 12.62 5.04 8.93
CA ALA A 127 11.59 4.78 7.93
C ALA A 127 11.82 5.66 6.70
N GLY A 128 12.16 5.03 5.58
CA GLY A 128 12.11 5.63 4.26
C GLY A 128 10.67 5.60 3.73
N SER A 129 10.49 5.16 2.48
CA SER A 129 9.16 5.04 1.88
C SER A 129 8.46 3.77 2.35
N ILE A 130 7.31 3.91 3.02
CA ILE A 130 6.40 2.78 3.25
C ILE A 130 5.40 2.75 2.10
N ARG A 131 5.47 1.69 1.28
CA ARG A 131 4.81 1.63 -0.02
C ARG A 131 3.52 0.84 -0.03
N SER A 132 3.35 -0.08 0.92
CA SER A 132 2.16 -0.92 0.94
C SER A 132 1.77 -1.32 2.36
N ILE A 133 0.46 -1.41 2.56
CA ILE A 133 -0.17 -1.90 3.78
C ILE A 133 -1.31 -2.86 3.43
N CYS A 134 -1.41 -3.95 4.17
CA CYS A 134 -2.57 -4.84 4.10
C CYS A 134 -2.83 -5.49 5.47
N LEU A 135 -3.96 -6.17 5.59
CA LEU A 135 -4.27 -6.97 6.77
C LEU A 135 -3.94 -8.44 6.46
N ASP A 136 -3.35 -9.14 7.41
CA ASP A 136 -3.27 -10.61 7.36
C ASP A 136 -4.60 -11.27 7.77
N GLU A 137 -4.68 -12.60 7.70
CA GLU A 137 -5.90 -13.36 8.00
C GLU A 137 -6.38 -13.16 9.45
N GLU A 138 -5.47 -12.80 10.36
CA GLU A 138 -5.76 -12.51 11.75
C GLU A 138 -6.09 -11.03 12.01
N GLY A 139 -6.19 -10.20 10.96
CA GLY A 139 -6.52 -8.79 11.06
C GLY A 139 -5.36 -7.92 11.56
N ARG A 140 -4.12 -8.42 11.52
CA ARG A 140 -2.93 -7.66 11.93
C ARG A 140 -2.40 -6.89 10.73
N LEU A 141 -1.83 -5.71 10.96
CA LEU A 141 -1.29 -4.89 9.89
C LEU A 141 0.05 -5.42 9.41
N LEU A 142 0.16 -5.65 8.11
CA LEU A 142 1.41 -5.85 7.40
C LEU A 142 1.81 -4.54 6.74
N VAL A 143 3.09 -4.19 6.88
CA VAL A 143 3.66 -2.97 6.31
C VAL A 143 4.89 -3.32 5.51
N GLY A 144 5.01 -2.75 4.31
CA GLY A 144 6.10 -3.05 3.37
C GLY A 144 6.67 -1.78 2.76
N GLY A 145 7.99 -1.71 2.63
CA GLY A 145 8.64 -0.55 2.04
C GLY A 145 10.16 -0.57 2.11
N SER A 146 10.72 0.57 2.52
CA SER A 146 12.14 0.77 2.77
C SER A 146 12.32 1.32 4.19
N PHE A 147 12.63 0.47 5.16
CA PHE A 147 12.83 0.90 6.55
C PHE A 147 13.76 -0.08 7.29
N THR A 148 14.12 0.25 8.54
CA THR A 148 14.91 -0.65 9.40
C THR A 148 14.20 -0.77 10.74
N LEU A 149 13.85 -1.99 11.16
CA LEU A 149 13.38 -2.20 12.53
C LEU A 149 14.56 -2.07 13.51
N ALA A 150 14.26 -1.71 14.75
CA ALA A 150 15.23 -1.41 15.81
C ALA A 150 16.17 -2.57 16.16
N ARG A 151 17.18 -2.80 15.31
CA ARG A 151 18.43 -3.57 15.48
C ARG A 151 19.12 -3.57 14.12
N GLU A 152 20.29 -2.98 14.05
CA GLU A 152 21.02 -2.58 12.83
C GLU A 152 21.33 -3.70 11.79
N GLU A 153 20.93 -4.95 12.05
CA GLU A 153 21.26 -6.12 11.22
C GLU A 153 20.04 -6.82 10.57
N ASP A 154 18.80 -6.60 11.04
CA ASP A 154 17.61 -7.31 10.55
C ASP A 154 16.73 -6.41 9.64
N ARG A 155 17.20 -6.26 8.40
CA ARG A 155 16.53 -5.51 7.32
C ARG A 155 15.38 -6.32 6.69
N CYS A 156 14.41 -6.73 7.47
CA CYS A 156 13.14 -7.14 6.88
C CYS A 156 12.39 -5.86 6.52
N ASN A 157 12.39 -5.48 5.24
CA ASN A 157 11.58 -4.39 4.68
C ASN A 157 10.06 -4.69 4.68
N ILE A 158 9.66 -5.59 5.58
CA ILE A 158 8.32 -6.00 5.93
C ILE A 158 8.24 -6.08 7.45
N ALA A 159 7.15 -5.60 8.03
CA ALA A 159 6.88 -5.75 9.45
C ALA A 159 5.42 -6.10 9.68
N ARG A 160 5.15 -6.63 10.87
CA ARG A 160 3.80 -6.79 11.40
C ARG A 160 3.63 -5.80 12.54
N ILE A 161 2.53 -5.06 12.55
CA ILE A 161 2.19 -4.12 13.61
C ILE A 161 0.75 -4.31 14.06
N SER A 162 0.46 -3.87 15.28
CA SER A 162 -0.86 -3.87 15.88
C SER A 162 -1.78 -2.90 15.12
N PRO A 163 -3.00 -3.33 14.73
CA PRO A 163 -4.01 -2.43 14.16
C PRO A 163 -4.51 -1.39 15.18
N ASP A 164 -4.44 -1.71 16.47
CA ASP A 164 -5.03 -0.87 17.51
C ASP A 164 -4.18 0.37 17.79
N ASP A 165 -2.86 0.19 17.97
CA ASP A 165 -1.95 1.23 18.45
C ASP A 165 -0.69 1.40 17.58
N GLY A 166 -0.49 0.58 16.54
CA GLY A 166 0.67 0.63 15.66
C GLY A 166 1.94 0.01 16.25
N SER A 167 1.87 -0.62 17.43
CA SER A 167 3.03 -1.25 18.06
C SER A 167 3.56 -2.44 17.26
N PRO A 168 4.89 -2.68 17.21
CA PRO A 168 5.44 -3.84 16.52
C PRO A 168 4.95 -5.17 17.11
N LEU A 169 4.58 -6.11 16.24
CA LEU A 169 4.19 -7.46 16.62
C LEU A 169 5.31 -8.47 16.28
N PRO A 170 5.47 -9.54 17.07
CA PRO A 170 6.37 -10.64 16.72
C PRO A 170 5.98 -11.30 15.39
N GLY A 171 6.98 -11.85 14.69
CA GLY A 171 6.78 -12.49 13.39
C GLY A 171 8.03 -12.37 12.54
N PHE A 172 8.12 -11.34 11.69
CA PHE A 172 9.12 -11.33 10.62
C PHE A 172 10.58 -11.16 11.06
N ALA A 173 10.84 -10.35 12.08
CA ALA A 173 12.20 -10.14 12.58
C ALA A 173 12.81 -11.44 13.15
N GLU A 174 12.00 -12.24 13.84
CA GLU A 174 12.44 -13.52 14.44
C GLU A 174 12.60 -14.64 13.41
N LEU A 175 11.99 -14.49 12.22
CA LEU A 175 12.02 -15.49 11.15
C LEU A 175 13.29 -15.41 10.29
N GLY A 176 14.13 -14.38 10.47
CA GLY A 176 15.39 -14.24 9.74
C GLY A 176 15.20 -14.25 8.23
N LEU A 177 14.14 -13.60 7.74
CA LEU A 177 13.76 -13.68 6.33
C LEU A 177 14.92 -13.21 5.43
N PRO A 178 15.26 -13.98 4.38
CA PRO A 178 16.48 -13.74 3.61
C PRO A 178 16.38 -12.53 2.66
N PHE A 179 15.18 -11.96 2.46
CA PHE A 179 14.98 -10.90 1.50
C PHE A 179 15.24 -9.51 2.11
N LYS A 180 16.28 -8.85 1.60
CA LYS A 180 16.69 -7.49 1.99
C LYS A 180 16.24 -6.41 1.00
N ASN A 181 15.39 -6.77 0.05
CA ASN A 181 14.93 -5.88 -1.02
C ASN A 181 13.88 -4.89 -0.51
N HIS A 182 13.75 -3.75 -1.16
CA HIS A 182 12.66 -2.81 -0.90
C HIS A 182 11.34 -3.44 -1.35
N VAL A 183 10.39 -3.58 -0.42
CA VAL A 183 9.06 -4.11 -0.75
C VAL A 183 8.26 -3.02 -1.46
N THR A 184 7.69 -3.37 -2.61
CA THR A 184 6.92 -2.45 -3.46
C THR A 184 5.42 -2.62 -3.28
N GLN A 185 4.95 -3.85 -3.05
CA GLN A 185 3.55 -4.18 -2.80
C GLN A 185 3.46 -5.41 -1.90
N LEU A 186 2.47 -5.42 -1.01
CA LEU A 186 2.05 -6.56 -0.21
C LEU A 186 0.66 -7.05 -0.61
N GLY A 187 0.36 -8.31 -0.32
CA GLY A 187 -0.96 -8.91 -0.47
C GLY A 187 -1.04 -10.26 0.20
N ILE A 188 -2.25 -10.77 0.39
CA ILE A 188 -2.53 -12.09 0.96
C ILE A 188 -3.14 -12.96 -0.13
N ASP A 189 -2.58 -14.16 -0.33
CA ASP A 189 -3.17 -15.13 -1.23
C ASP A 189 -4.35 -15.88 -0.60
N PRO A 190 -5.18 -16.59 -1.40
CA PRO A 190 -6.32 -17.34 -0.85
C PRO A 190 -5.96 -18.50 0.08
N GLN A 191 -4.67 -18.75 0.33
CA GLN A 191 -4.18 -19.73 1.31
C GLN A 191 -3.58 -19.06 2.55
N GLY A 192 -3.74 -17.73 2.70
CA GLY A 192 -3.24 -16.95 3.82
C GLY A 192 -1.75 -16.62 3.75
N ALA A 193 -1.07 -16.99 2.66
CA ALA A 193 0.34 -16.67 2.49
C ALA A 193 0.50 -15.22 2.03
N ILE A 194 1.54 -14.57 2.54
CA ILE A 194 1.88 -13.20 2.20
C ILE A 194 2.65 -13.20 0.89
N LEU A 195 2.21 -12.41 -0.07
CA LEU A 195 2.93 -12.07 -1.28
C LEU A 195 3.60 -10.71 -1.10
N ALA A 196 4.89 -10.64 -1.45
CA ALA A 196 5.66 -9.41 -1.40
C ALA A 196 6.43 -9.21 -2.70
N SER A 197 6.07 -8.22 -3.52
CA SER A 197 6.90 -7.82 -4.65
C SER A 197 8.01 -6.90 -4.17
N CYS A 198 9.13 -6.93 -4.89
CA CYS A 198 10.36 -6.30 -4.45
C CYS A 198 11.07 -5.58 -5.60
N TRP A 199 11.62 -4.41 -5.29
CA TRP A 199 12.63 -3.80 -6.13
C TRP A 199 13.94 -4.58 -5.95
N ASN A 200 14.34 -5.31 -6.99
CA ASN A 200 15.67 -5.91 -7.03
C ASN A 200 16.71 -4.85 -7.45
N LEU A 201 17.51 -4.38 -6.50
CA LEU A 201 18.56 -3.39 -6.77
C LEU A 201 19.92 -4.03 -7.12
N HIS A 202 20.07 -5.36 -7.04
CA HIS A 202 21.38 -6.01 -7.04
C HIS A 202 21.50 -7.13 -8.09
N ARG A 203 22.01 -6.77 -9.28
CA ARG A 203 22.34 -7.74 -10.35
C ARG A 203 23.37 -8.82 -9.94
N GLN A 204 24.07 -8.65 -8.82
CA GLN A 204 25.09 -9.58 -8.33
C GLN A 204 24.54 -10.60 -7.31
N HIS A 205 23.28 -10.47 -6.91
CA HIS A 205 22.63 -11.32 -5.89
C HIS A 205 21.44 -12.08 -6.51
N PRO A 206 21.67 -13.13 -7.33
CA PRO A 206 20.63 -13.90 -8.00
C PRO A 206 19.65 -14.60 -7.04
N GLU A 207 19.96 -14.68 -5.76
CA GLU A 207 19.07 -15.13 -4.69
C GLU A 207 17.94 -14.14 -4.37
N HIS A 208 18.03 -12.89 -4.84
CA HIS A 208 16.99 -11.88 -4.66
C HIS A 208 15.89 -12.03 -5.70
N LEU A 209 14.72 -12.49 -5.26
CA LEU A 209 13.56 -12.65 -6.13
C LEU A 209 12.74 -11.36 -6.25
N PRO A 210 12.09 -11.14 -7.42
CA PRO A 210 11.19 -10.01 -7.64
C PRO A 210 9.88 -10.14 -6.87
N ILE A 211 9.51 -11.36 -6.48
CA ILE A 211 8.35 -11.66 -5.67
C ILE A 211 8.71 -12.77 -4.68
N TRP A 212 8.23 -12.61 -3.45
CA TRP A 212 8.36 -13.58 -2.37
C TRP A 212 6.97 -14.02 -1.94
N ARG A 213 6.88 -15.30 -1.55
CA ARG A 213 5.71 -15.85 -0.90
C ARG A 213 6.12 -16.39 0.47
N ILE A 214 5.47 -15.90 1.52
CA ILE A 214 5.75 -16.22 2.92
C ILE A 214 4.51 -16.93 3.45
N LEU A 215 4.65 -18.18 3.84
CA LEU A 215 3.56 -19.01 4.35
C LEU A 215 3.02 -18.44 5.67
N PRO A 216 1.78 -18.79 6.08
CA PRO A 216 1.18 -18.29 7.33
C PRO A 216 2.04 -18.55 8.57
N ASN A 217 2.82 -19.63 8.57
CA ASN A 217 3.76 -19.97 9.64
C ASN A 217 5.07 -19.15 9.61
N GLY A 218 5.20 -18.21 8.66
CA GLY A 218 6.37 -17.36 8.51
C GLY A 218 7.49 -17.92 7.63
N ALA A 219 7.40 -19.18 7.19
CA ALA A 219 8.42 -19.77 6.34
C ALA A 219 8.35 -19.24 4.90
N ILE A 220 9.49 -19.12 4.23
CA ILE A 220 9.52 -18.86 2.78
C ILE A 220 8.95 -20.07 2.04
N ASP A 221 8.11 -19.82 1.04
CA ASP A 221 7.70 -20.85 0.09
C ASP A 221 8.86 -21.19 -0.86
N GLU A 222 9.64 -22.20 -0.46
CA GLU A 222 10.76 -22.72 -1.23
C GLU A 222 10.36 -23.29 -2.59
N SER A 223 9.10 -23.71 -2.77
CA SER A 223 8.61 -24.23 -4.06
C SER A 223 8.51 -23.12 -5.10
N LEU A 224 8.02 -21.93 -4.71
CA LEU A 224 8.03 -20.75 -5.56
C LEU A 224 9.45 -20.25 -5.78
N ARG A 225 10.24 -20.20 -4.70
CA ARG A 225 11.63 -19.72 -4.75
C ARG A 225 12.47 -20.51 -5.76
N ALA A 226 12.43 -21.84 -5.69
CA ALA A 226 13.18 -22.72 -6.58
C ALA A 226 12.74 -22.59 -8.05
N ARG A 227 11.46 -22.34 -8.31
CA ARG A 227 10.96 -22.08 -9.66
C ARG A 227 11.51 -20.78 -10.23
N LEU A 228 11.47 -19.71 -9.43
CA LEU A 228 11.89 -18.37 -9.87
C LEU A 228 13.40 -18.21 -10.03
N GLN A 229 14.21 -18.97 -9.28
CA GLN A 229 15.67 -18.96 -9.41
C GLN A 229 16.19 -19.35 -10.80
N ASN A 230 15.38 -20.05 -11.60
CA ASN A 230 15.74 -20.45 -12.96
C ASN A 230 15.33 -19.41 -14.03
N TYR A 231 14.74 -18.28 -13.63
CA TYR A 231 14.35 -17.21 -14.54
C TYR A 231 15.27 -16.01 -14.37
N GLU A 232 15.77 -15.47 -15.50
CA GLU A 232 16.47 -14.19 -15.48
C GLU A 232 15.47 -13.05 -15.34
N PHE A 233 15.34 -12.53 -14.11
CA PHE A 233 14.61 -11.29 -13.87
C PHE A 233 15.53 -10.09 -14.06
N ASN A 234 15.51 -9.52 -15.26
CA ASN A 234 16.17 -8.24 -15.56
C ASN A 234 15.19 -7.09 -15.31
N GLY A 235 14.85 -6.79 -14.05
CA GLY A 235 13.94 -5.69 -13.76
C GLY A 235 13.46 -5.58 -12.32
N GLN A 236 12.74 -4.50 -12.05
CA GLN A 236 12.06 -4.25 -10.78
C GLN A 236 10.67 -4.85 -10.88
N ALA A 237 10.15 -5.45 -9.81
CA ALA A 237 8.70 -5.66 -9.71
C ALA A 237 8.10 -4.43 -9.03
N LEU A 238 7.37 -3.62 -9.80
CA LEU A 238 6.63 -2.48 -9.27
C LEU A 238 5.38 -2.93 -8.50
N GLY A 239 4.85 -4.10 -8.84
CA GLY A 239 3.71 -4.68 -8.14
C GLY A 239 3.27 -6.00 -8.74
N PHE A 240 2.12 -6.46 -8.28
CA PHE A 240 1.47 -7.65 -8.78
C PHE A 240 -0.06 -7.53 -8.70
N CYS A 241 -0.73 -8.34 -9.51
CA CYS A 241 -2.16 -8.60 -9.43
C CYS A 241 -2.37 -10.10 -9.23
N GLN A 242 -3.23 -10.45 -8.28
CA GLN A 242 -3.61 -11.83 -8.01
C GLN A 242 -5.04 -12.07 -8.49
N LEU A 243 -5.24 -13.16 -9.23
CA LEU A 243 -6.55 -13.64 -9.61
C LEU A 243 -7.08 -14.65 -8.59
N GLU A 244 -8.40 -14.78 -8.49
CA GLU A 244 -9.08 -15.76 -7.62
C GLU A 244 -8.61 -17.20 -7.83
N ASN A 245 -8.22 -17.55 -9.06
CA ASN A 245 -7.71 -18.87 -9.38
C ASN A 245 -6.22 -19.09 -9.00
N GLY A 246 -5.66 -18.20 -8.18
CA GLY A 246 -4.30 -18.31 -7.65
C GLY A 246 -3.20 -17.89 -8.61
N ARG A 247 -3.54 -17.44 -9.83
CA ARG A 247 -2.54 -16.88 -10.76
C ARG A 247 -2.09 -15.51 -10.30
N ILE A 248 -0.80 -15.25 -10.40
CA ILE A 248 -0.17 -13.99 -10.03
C ILE A 248 0.49 -13.40 -11.27
N PHE A 249 0.13 -12.16 -11.60
CA PHE A 249 0.78 -11.35 -12.63
C PHE A 249 1.71 -10.36 -11.96
N VAL A 250 2.99 -10.37 -12.30
CA VAL A 250 3.97 -9.42 -11.80
C VAL A 250 4.29 -8.42 -12.90
N TYR A 251 4.32 -7.14 -12.56
CA TYR A 251 4.63 -6.06 -13.50
C TYR A 251 5.76 -5.18 -12.97
N GLY A 252 6.47 -4.52 -13.88
CA GLY A 252 7.66 -3.71 -13.62
C GLY A 252 7.68 -2.43 -14.42
#